data_AF-A0A9W5TM18-F1
#
_entry.id   AF-A0A9W5TM18-F1
#
_cell.length_a   1.000
_cell.length_b   1.000
_cell.length_c   1.000
_cell.angle_alpha   90.00
_cell.angle_beta   90.00
_cell.angle_gamma   90.00
#
_symmetry.space_group_name_H-M   'P 1'
#
loop_
_entity.id
_entity.type
_entity.pdbx_description
1 polymer ?
#
loop_
_entity_poly.entity_id
_entity_poly.type
_entity_poly.pdbx_seq_one_letter_code
_entity_poly.pdbx_strand_id
1 'polypeptide(L)'
;MACTLLTAPPASAQPEPSQTEAPPAAAEQVLHNIVYRARVDGVSRGATITYRTEGDQFHTANPTMVPGRVFEANAVLPASQTANIRVSIEWPYSANLHCEILVDDAVVAQADDFVGPRLTPQRDDPDFGALTCQAPVGGLDAAIPAAPAPPAEPAAPAPSSEVAPAPA
;
A
#
# COMPACT_ATOMS: atom_id res chain seq x y z
N MET A 1 67.25 -26.05 49.11
CA MET A 1 67.26 -27.52 48.90
C MET A 1 66.10 -28.05 49.73
N ALA A 2 65.00 -28.59 49.22
CA ALA A 2 64.67 -29.15 47.91
C ALA A 2 63.29 -28.64 47.43
N CYS A 3 63.14 -28.52 46.10
CA CYS A 3 61.95 -28.06 45.41
C CYS A 3 61.15 -29.29 44.98
N THR A 4 59.92 -29.45 45.47
CA THR A 4 59.03 -30.55 45.09
C THR A 4 58.20 -30.13 43.88
N LEU A 5 58.45 -30.77 42.74
CA LEU A 5 57.66 -30.59 41.51
C LEU A 5 56.40 -31.47 41.58
N LEU A 6 55.21 -30.86 41.48
CA LEU A 6 53.95 -31.56 41.17
C LEU A 6 53.64 -31.38 39.68
N THR A 7 53.54 -32.50 38.96
CA THR A 7 53.16 -32.57 37.54
C THR A 7 51.63 -32.65 37.41
N ALA A 8 51.03 -31.79 36.58
CA ALA A 8 49.61 -31.86 36.22
C ALA A 8 49.40 -32.79 35.00
N PRO A 9 48.26 -33.51 34.88
CA PRO A 9 47.96 -34.35 33.72
C PRO A 9 47.54 -33.51 32.50
N PRO A 10 47.66 -34.05 31.26
CA PRO A 10 47.19 -33.37 30.07
C PRO A 10 45.65 -33.38 30.04
N ALA A 11 45.03 -32.20 29.94
CA ALA A 11 43.61 -32.06 29.65
C ALA A 11 43.36 -32.39 28.17
N SER A 12 42.56 -33.42 27.91
CA SER A 12 42.09 -33.77 26.57
C SER A 12 41.04 -32.74 26.12
N ALA A 13 41.37 -31.90 25.14
CA ALA A 13 40.40 -31.02 24.50
C ALA A 13 39.51 -31.85 23.57
N GLN A 14 38.24 -32.01 23.95
CA GLN A 14 37.21 -32.60 23.11
C GLN A 14 36.55 -31.45 22.33
N PRO A 15 36.63 -31.41 20.99
CA PRO A 15 35.89 -30.40 20.24
C PRO A 15 34.40 -30.77 20.26
N GLU A 16 33.60 -30.01 21.03
CA GLU A 16 32.16 -29.97 20.83
C GLU A 16 31.87 -29.47 19.41
N PRO A 17 31.03 -30.14 18.61
CA PRO A 17 30.55 -29.58 17.37
C PRO A 17 29.63 -28.42 17.71
N SER A 18 30.17 -27.21 17.69
CA SER A 18 29.37 -25.98 17.65
C SER A 18 28.46 -26.04 16.43
N GLN A 19 27.22 -26.48 16.62
CA GLN A 19 26.14 -26.17 15.68
C GLN A 19 25.89 -24.67 15.82
N THR A 20 26.67 -23.89 15.08
CA THR A 20 26.29 -22.52 14.74
C THR A 20 25.08 -22.64 13.84
N GLU A 21 23.89 -22.64 14.43
CA GLU A 21 22.67 -22.37 13.68
C GLU A 21 22.81 -20.96 13.12
N ALA A 22 23.05 -20.87 11.81
CA ALA A 22 23.12 -19.59 11.13
C ALA A 22 21.78 -18.85 11.40
N PRO A 23 21.81 -17.56 11.76
CA PRO A 23 20.58 -16.79 11.85
C PRO A 23 19.83 -16.95 10.52
N PRO A 24 18.49 -17.11 10.54
CA PRO A 24 17.73 -17.16 9.29
C PRO A 24 18.11 -15.93 8.47
N ALA A 25 18.49 -16.15 7.21
CA ALA A 25 18.77 -15.08 6.28
C ALA A 25 17.56 -14.13 6.32
N ALA A 26 17.79 -12.87 6.71
CA ALA A 26 16.77 -11.86 6.64
C ALA A 26 16.26 -11.88 5.18
N ALA A 27 14.99 -12.23 4.99
CA ALA A 27 14.40 -12.20 3.65
C ALA A 27 14.65 -10.79 3.10
N GLU A 28 15.41 -10.70 2.00
CA GLU A 28 15.68 -9.43 1.35
C GLU A 28 14.33 -8.84 0.93
N GLN A 29 13.95 -7.77 1.62
CA GLN A 29 12.70 -7.08 1.36
C GLN A 29 12.92 -6.27 0.08
N VAL A 30 12.17 -6.58 -0.97
CA VAL A 30 12.17 -5.78 -2.20
C VAL A 30 11.62 -4.40 -1.84
N LEU A 31 12.43 -3.37 -2.03
CA LEU A 31 12.08 -1.96 -1.78
C LEU A 31 11.68 -1.29 -3.08
N HIS A 32 10.67 -0.43 -3.01
CA HIS A 32 10.18 0.35 -4.13
C HIS A 32 10.24 1.84 -3.82
N ASN A 33 10.48 2.65 -4.86
CA ASN A 33 10.39 4.10 -4.73
C ASN A 33 8.94 4.53 -4.84
N ILE A 34 8.47 5.29 -3.86
CA ILE A 34 7.11 5.79 -3.79
C ILE A 34 7.13 7.29 -3.95
N VAL A 35 6.34 7.80 -4.90
CA VAL A 35 6.10 9.23 -5.07
C VAL A 35 4.65 9.50 -4.70
N TYR A 36 4.44 10.33 -3.69
CA TYR A 36 3.14 10.85 -3.32
C TYR A 36 2.94 12.22 -3.92
N ARG A 37 1.85 12.41 -4.66
CA ARG A 37 1.47 13.70 -5.23
C ARG A 37 0.08 14.10 -4.77
N ALA A 38 -0.09 15.37 -4.47
CA ALA A 38 -1.38 15.92 -4.05
C ALA A 38 -1.59 17.33 -4.58
N ARG A 39 -2.83 17.65 -4.92
CA ARG A 39 -3.24 19.01 -5.30
C ARG A 39 -4.53 19.39 -4.59
N VAL A 40 -4.66 20.69 -4.39
CA VAL A 40 -5.86 21.30 -3.85
C VAL A 40 -6.19 22.48 -4.76
N ASP A 41 -7.23 22.31 -5.56
CA ASP A 41 -7.63 23.24 -6.60
C ASP A 41 -8.93 23.94 -6.18
N GLY A 42 -8.80 25.17 -5.66
CA GLY A 42 -9.91 25.97 -5.18
C GLY A 42 -9.51 26.94 -4.07
N VAL A 43 -10.49 27.46 -3.34
CA VAL A 43 -10.25 28.31 -2.17
C VAL A 43 -10.17 27.42 -0.94
N SER A 44 -8.95 27.01 -0.58
CA SER A 44 -8.66 26.17 0.58
C SER A 44 -7.80 26.87 1.62
N ARG A 45 -7.91 26.46 2.88
CA ARG A 45 -6.93 26.75 3.94
C ARG A 45 -6.67 25.50 4.79
N GLY A 46 -5.59 25.57 5.57
CA GLY A 46 -5.23 24.49 6.50
C GLY A 46 -5.05 23.16 5.82
N ALA A 47 -4.44 23.14 4.63
CA ALA A 47 -4.20 21.90 3.91
C ALA A 47 -3.20 21.05 4.72
N THR A 48 -3.60 19.82 5.05
CA THR A 48 -2.78 18.84 5.75
C THR A 48 -2.68 17.59 4.90
N ILE A 49 -1.45 17.15 4.68
CA ILE A 49 -1.13 15.96 3.90
C ILE A 49 -0.41 14.98 4.81
N THR A 50 -1.00 13.81 5.00
CA THR A 50 -0.42 12.72 5.78
C THR A 50 -0.10 11.57 4.85
N TYR A 51 1.10 11.02 4.93
CA TYR A 51 1.54 9.94 4.05
C TYR A 51 2.45 8.94 4.79
N ARG A 52 2.46 7.68 4.33
CA ARG A 52 3.27 6.62 4.94
C ARG A 52 4.71 6.66 4.42
N THR A 53 5.67 6.48 5.32
CA THR A 53 7.11 6.44 5.06
C THR A 53 7.74 5.15 5.59
N GLU A 54 9.06 5.01 5.42
CA GLU A 54 9.83 3.88 5.94
C GLU A 54 9.58 3.66 7.45
N GLY A 55 9.66 2.40 7.90
CA GLY A 55 9.51 2.03 9.31
C GLY A 55 8.07 2.11 9.83
N ASP A 56 7.09 2.00 8.93
CA ASP A 56 5.66 2.07 9.25
C ASP A 56 5.21 3.41 9.85
N GLN A 57 5.99 4.47 9.61
CA GLN A 57 5.71 5.79 10.14
C GLN A 57 4.78 6.57 9.21
N PHE A 58 3.99 7.45 9.80
CA PHE A 58 3.25 8.47 9.05
C PHE A 58 3.92 9.82 9.21
N HIS A 59 4.17 10.49 8.10
CA HIS A 59 4.63 11.85 8.08
C HIS A 59 3.47 12.80 7.77
N THR A 60 3.50 14.00 8.34
CA THR A 60 2.47 15.02 8.09
C THR A 60 3.13 16.32 7.66
N ALA A 61 2.65 16.86 6.54
CA ALA A 61 3.05 18.15 6.00
C ALA A 61 1.84 19.09 5.97
N ASN A 62 2.09 20.39 6.20
CA ASN A 62 1.07 21.44 6.10
C ASN A 62 1.47 22.46 5.03
N PRO A 63 1.47 22.08 3.74
CA PRO A 63 1.91 22.96 2.68
C PRO A 63 0.94 24.12 2.46
N THR A 64 1.47 25.26 2.02
CA THR A 64 0.65 26.34 1.47
C THR A 64 0.18 25.92 0.08
N MET A 65 -1.03 25.37 0.00
CA MET A 65 -1.65 25.00 -1.26
C MET A 65 -2.26 26.24 -1.92
N VAL A 66 -1.64 26.68 -3.01
CA VAL A 66 -2.18 27.70 -3.93
C VAL A 66 -2.71 26.94 -5.15
N PRO A 67 -3.83 27.35 -5.78
CA PRO A 67 -4.32 26.69 -6.99
C PRO A 67 -3.22 26.44 -8.02
N GLY A 68 -3.16 25.22 -8.56
CA GLY A 68 -2.12 24.80 -9.49
C GLY A 68 -0.77 24.38 -8.88
N ARG A 69 -0.61 24.41 -7.55
CA ARG A 69 0.57 23.83 -6.88
C ARG A 69 0.36 22.35 -6.58
N VAL A 70 1.41 21.58 -6.82
CA VAL A 70 1.48 20.16 -6.48
C VAL A 70 2.38 20.02 -5.27
N PHE A 71 1.87 19.35 -4.23
CA PHE A 71 2.72 18.79 -3.19
C PHE A 71 3.29 17.46 -3.70
N GLU A 72 4.58 17.26 -3.50
CA GLU A 72 5.26 16.01 -3.84
C GLU A 72 6.15 15.57 -2.67
N ALA A 73 6.10 14.30 -2.32
CA ALA A 73 6.98 13.68 -1.34
C ALA A 73 7.41 12.29 -1.80
N ASN A 74 8.68 11.97 -1.55
CA ASN A 74 9.25 10.66 -1.85
C ASN A 74 9.37 9.82 -0.59
N ALA A 75 9.14 8.53 -0.72
CA ALA A 75 9.36 7.54 0.33
C ALA A 75 9.88 6.23 -0.29
N VAL A 76 10.47 5.38 0.53
CA VAL A 76 10.86 4.03 0.13
C VAL A 76 10.10 3.05 1.02
N LEU A 77 9.32 2.16 0.40
CA LEU A 77 8.51 1.18 1.11
C LEU A 77 8.80 -0.23 0.57
N PRO A 78 8.77 -1.27 1.43
CA PRO A 78 8.89 -2.65 0.98
C PRO A 78 7.60 -3.10 0.26
N ALA A 79 7.75 -4.06 -0.65
CA ALA A 79 6.65 -4.65 -1.44
C ALA A 79 5.50 -5.21 -0.58
N SER A 80 5.79 -5.62 0.65
CA SER A 80 4.82 -6.13 1.62
C SER A 80 3.90 -5.04 2.22
N GLN A 81 4.20 -3.76 2.00
CA GLN A 81 3.44 -2.64 2.57
C GLN A 81 2.38 -2.09 1.60
N THR A 82 1.54 -1.20 2.15
CA THR A 82 0.56 -0.40 1.43
C THR A 82 0.96 1.06 1.52
N ALA A 83 1.19 1.68 0.36
CA ALA A 83 1.38 3.12 0.24
C ALA A 83 0.06 3.83 0.54
N ASN A 84 0.11 4.91 1.29
CA ASN A 84 -1.08 5.66 1.71
C ASN A 84 -0.76 7.15 1.75
N ILE A 85 -1.66 7.95 1.19
CA ILE A 85 -1.68 9.40 1.32
C ILE A 85 -3.11 9.87 1.61
N ARG A 86 -3.26 10.79 2.57
CA ARG A 86 -4.48 11.50 2.89
C ARG A 86 -4.25 12.99 2.74
N VAL A 87 -5.04 13.64 1.90
CA VAL A 87 -5.08 15.09 1.71
C VAL A 87 -6.32 15.60 2.42
N SER A 88 -6.19 16.64 3.22
CA SER A 88 -7.33 17.25 3.91
C SER A 88 -7.26 18.78 3.90
N ILE A 89 -8.42 19.42 3.97
CA ILE A 89 -8.56 20.88 4.08
C ILE A 89 -9.44 21.24 5.29
N GLU A 90 -9.28 22.46 5.78
CA GLU A 90 -10.06 22.95 6.92
C GLU A 90 -11.53 23.23 6.52
N TRP A 91 -12.47 22.94 7.40
CA TRP A 91 -13.84 23.45 7.30
C TRP A 91 -13.85 24.98 7.51
N PRO A 92 -14.71 25.80 6.85
CA PRO A 92 -15.77 25.48 5.89
C PRO A 92 -15.32 25.62 4.43
N TYR A 93 -14.02 25.43 4.15
CA TYR A 93 -13.49 25.67 2.81
C TYR A 93 -13.91 24.57 1.83
N SER A 94 -13.82 24.89 0.54
CA SER A 94 -14.22 24.03 -0.55
C SER A 94 -13.17 24.02 -1.64
N ALA A 95 -12.79 22.84 -2.12
CA ALA A 95 -11.83 22.67 -3.19
C ALA A 95 -12.01 21.31 -3.88
N ASN A 96 -11.45 21.19 -5.07
CA ASN A 96 -11.18 19.87 -5.64
C ASN A 96 -9.88 19.35 -5.01
N LEU A 97 -9.94 18.17 -4.42
CA LEU A 97 -8.80 17.46 -3.89
C LEU A 97 -8.36 16.43 -4.92
N HIS A 98 -7.06 16.34 -5.14
CA HIS A 98 -6.44 15.32 -5.96
C HIS A 98 -5.35 14.64 -5.15
N CYS A 99 -5.31 13.31 -5.16
CA CYS A 99 -4.18 12.53 -4.68
C CYS A 99 -3.74 11.51 -5.73
N GLU A 100 -2.44 11.22 -5.74
CA GLU A 100 -1.82 10.28 -6.65
C GLU A 100 -0.66 9.57 -5.93
N ILE A 101 -0.53 8.27 -6.18
CA ILE A 101 0.57 7.43 -5.71
C ILE A 101 1.23 6.82 -6.93
N LEU A 102 2.54 7.03 -7.05
CA LEU A 102 3.39 6.35 -8.01
C LEU A 102 4.30 5.37 -7.28
N VAL A 103 4.44 4.17 -7.82
CA VAL A 103 5.40 3.17 -7.39
C VAL A 103 6.34 2.93 -8.57
N ASP A 104 7.63 3.20 -8.40
CA ASP A 104 8.64 3.12 -9.46
C ASP A 104 8.19 3.87 -10.74
N ASP A 105 7.73 5.11 -10.56
CA ASP A 105 7.21 6.01 -11.61
C ASP A 105 5.91 5.56 -12.30
N ALA A 106 5.32 4.42 -11.90
CA ALA A 106 4.02 3.97 -12.39
C ALA A 106 2.89 4.45 -11.47
N VAL A 107 1.89 5.13 -12.02
CA VAL A 107 0.70 5.56 -11.27
C VAL A 107 -0.15 4.34 -10.92
N VAL A 108 -0.22 4.00 -9.63
CA VAL A 108 -0.94 2.81 -9.13
C VAL A 108 -2.27 3.15 -8.47
N ALA A 109 -2.41 4.37 -7.97
CA ALA A 109 -3.64 4.90 -7.41
C ALA A 109 -3.71 6.40 -7.65
N GLN A 110 -4.91 6.86 -7.98
CA GLN A 110 -5.24 8.26 -8.13
C GLN A 110 -6.72 8.45 -7.81
N ALA A 111 -7.05 9.60 -7.22
CA ALA A 111 -8.41 9.98 -6.95
C ALA A 111 -8.56 11.49 -7.02
N ASP A 112 -9.75 11.92 -7.44
CA ASP A 112 -10.20 13.31 -7.47
C ASP A 112 -11.56 13.37 -6.80
N ASP A 113 -11.75 14.30 -5.87
CA ASP A 113 -13.05 14.55 -5.26
C ASP A 113 -13.28 16.03 -4.97
N PHE A 114 -14.51 16.48 -5.16
CA PHE A 114 -14.91 17.84 -4.86
C PHE A 114 -15.52 17.93 -3.46
N VAL A 115 -14.85 18.68 -2.59
CA VAL A 115 -15.36 18.98 -1.25
C VAL A 115 -16.21 20.24 -1.33
N GLY A 116 -17.53 20.05 -1.24
CA GLY A 116 -18.50 21.15 -1.19
C GLY A 116 -18.63 21.80 0.20
N PRO A 117 -19.04 23.08 0.28
CA PRO A 117 -19.30 23.74 1.56
C PRO A 117 -20.45 23.07 2.31
N ARG A 118 -20.30 22.91 3.64
CA ARG A 118 -21.34 22.35 4.51
C ARG A 118 -21.67 23.28 5.67
N LEU A 119 -22.94 23.26 6.08
CA LEU A 119 -23.46 24.08 7.17
C LEU A 119 -23.16 23.48 8.55
N THR A 120 -23.00 22.16 8.64
CA THR A 120 -22.67 21.46 9.90
C THR A 120 -21.16 21.47 10.13
N PRO A 121 -20.68 21.78 11.35
CA PRO A 121 -19.26 21.75 11.68
C PRO A 121 -18.62 20.37 11.52
N GLN A 122 -17.30 20.34 11.27
CA GLN A 122 -16.50 19.11 11.17
C GLN A 122 -16.60 18.20 12.41
N ARG A 123 -16.91 18.73 13.60
CA ARG A 123 -17.06 17.86 14.79
C ARG A 123 -18.08 16.74 14.57
N ASP A 124 -19.07 17.01 13.73
CA ASP A 124 -20.16 16.08 13.43
C ASP A 124 -19.84 15.20 12.19
N ASP A 125 -18.75 15.49 11.46
CA ASP A 125 -18.21 14.72 10.31
C ASP A 125 -16.66 14.84 10.24
N PRO A 126 -15.91 13.92 10.88
CA PRO A 126 -14.44 13.98 10.96
C PRO A 126 -13.73 13.72 9.62
N ASP A 127 -14.44 13.19 8.63
CA ASP A 127 -13.91 12.92 7.28
C ASP A 127 -14.27 14.01 6.27
N PHE A 128 -14.99 15.06 6.70
CA PHE A 128 -15.23 16.22 5.87
C PHE A 128 -13.91 16.80 5.37
N GLY A 129 -13.85 17.06 4.06
CA GLY A 129 -12.72 17.73 3.45
C GLY A 129 -11.47 16.89 3.35
N ALA A 130 -11.57 15.56 3.42
CA ALA A 130 -10.44 14.65 3.27
C ALA A 130 -10.61 13.70 2.08
N LEU A 131 -9.52 13.45 1.36
CA LEU A 131 -9.41 12.48 0.28
C LEU A 131 -8.22 11.55 0.56
N THR A 132 -8.42 10.24 0.46
CA THR A 132 -7.38 9.23 0.72
C THR A 132 -7.14 8.39 -0.52
N CYS A 133 -5.87 8.28 -0.92
CA CYS A 133 -5.39 7.30 -1.88
C CYS A 133 -4.60 6.22 -1.16
N GLN A 134 -4.77 4.96 -1.58
CA GLN A 134 -3.97 3.85 -1.09
C GLN A 134 -3.77 2.79 -2.17
N ALA A 135 -2.60 2.15 -2.16
CA ALA A 135 -2.27 1.07 -3.08
C ALA A 135 -1.29 0.08 -2.45
N PRO A 136 -1.40 -1.23 -2.73
CA PRO A 136 -0.34 -2.17 -2.40
C PRO A 136 0.93 -1.81 -3.17
N VAL A 137 2.08 -1.89 -2.50
CA VAL A 137 3.38 -1.61 -3.14
C VAL A 137 3.78 -2.78 -4.05
N GLY A 138 3.68 -4.02 -3.54
CA GLY A 138 3.95 -5.24 -4.30
C GLY A 138 2.70 -5.74 -5.03
N GLY A 139 2.41 -5.17 -6.20
CA GLY A 139 1.24 -5.59 -7.01
C GLY A 139 1.22 -5.07 -8.45
N LEU A 140 2.33 -4.49 -8.92
CA LEU A 140 2.40 -3.80 -10.22
C LEU A 140 2.16 -4.76 -11.41
N ASP A 141 2.44 -6.05 -11.24
CA ASP A 141 2.22 -7.08 -12.26
C ASP A 141 0.74 -7.51 -12.42
N ALA A 142 -0.15 -7.13 -11.49
CA ALA A 142 -1.55 -7.55 -11.48
C ALA A 142 -2.52 -6.56 -12.14
N ALA A 143 -2.04 -5.40 -12.61
CA ALA A 143 -2.86 -4.32 -13.15
C ALA A 143 -3.28 -4.48 -14.63
N ILE A 144 -3.17 -5.67 -15.22
CA ILE A 144 -3.82 -5.96 -16.50
C ILE A 144 -5.21 -6.50 -16.19
N PRO A 145 -6.31 -5.75 -16.46
CA PRO A 145 -7.64 -6.32 -16.37
C PRO A 145 -7.70 -7.53 -17.30
N ALA A 146 -8.00 -8.71 -16.75
CA ALA A 146 -8.23 -9.89 -17.54
C ALA A 146 -9.25 -9.55 -18.63
N ALA A 147 -8.88 -9.79 -19.89
CA ALA A 147 -9.74 -9.51 -21.03
C ALA A 147 -11.13 -10.12 -20.76
N PRO A 148 -12.23 -9.40 -21.05
CA PRO A 148 -13.57 -9.92 -20.83
C PRO A 148 -13.69 -11.27 -21.56
N ALA A 149 -14.17 -12.28 -20.83
CA ALA A 149 -14.41 -13.59 -21.41
C ALA A 149 -15.31 -13.44 -22.66
N PRO A 150 -14.98 -14.10 -23.78
CA PRO A 150 -15.79 -14.00 -24.98
C PRO A 150 -17.24 -14.39 -24.67
N PRO A 151 -18.24 -13.71 -25.25
CA PRO A 151 -19.65 -14.02 -25.01
C PRO A 151 -19.93 -15.51 -25.28
N ALA A 152 -20.60 -16.17 -24.34
CA ALA A 152 -21.05 -17.54 -24.54
C ALA A 152 -21.99 -17.59 -25.76
N GLU A 153 -21.63 -18.40 -26.77
CA GLU A 153 -22.49 -18.68 -27.91
C GLU A 153 -23.84 -19.27 -27.41
N PRO A 154 -24.99 -18.82 -27.94
CA PRO A 154 -26.28 -19.39 -27.57
C PRO A 154 -26.33 -20.88 -27.93
N ALA A 155 -26.66 -21.72 -26.96
CA ALA A 155 -26.90 -23.13 -27.21
C ALA A 155 -28.03 -23.30 -28.22
N ALA A 156 -27.76 -24.05 -29.30
CA ALA A 156 -28.76 -24.41 -30.29
C ALA A 156 -29.92 -25.18 -29.63
N PRO A 157 -31.18 -24.96 -30.06
CA PRO A 157 -32.33 -25.61 -29.45
C PRO A 157 -32.30 -27.13 -29.70
N ALA A 158 -32.53 -27.90 -28.64
CA ALA A 158 -32.61 -29.35 -28.71
C ALA A 158 -33.81 -29.79 -29.57
N PRO A 159 -33.68 -30.85 -30.39
CA PRO A 159 -34.79 -31.38 -31.17
C PRO A 159 -35.82 -32.03 -30.23
N SER A 160 -37.10 -31.71 -30.44
CA SER A 160 -38.23 -32.29 -29.71
C SER A 160 -38.30 -33.80 -29.95
N SER A 161 -38.22 -34.59 -28.89
CA SER A 161 -38.45 -36.03 -28.97
C SER A 161 -39.94 -36.30 -29.20
N GLU A 162 -40.22 -36.93 -30.33
CA GLU A 162 -41.53 -37.41 -30.77
C GLU A 162 -42.10 -38.42 -29.75
N VAL A 163 -43.30 -38.15 -29.25
CA VAL A 163 -44.04 -39.03 -28.32
C VAL A 163 -44.62 -40.20 -29.09
N ALA A 164 -44.15 -41.41 -28.82
CA ALA A 164 -44.79 -42.64 -29.32
C ALA A 164 -46.10 -42.92 -28.56
N PRO A 165 -47.18 -43.38 -29.22
CA PRO A 165 -48.47 -43.61 -28.56
C PRO A 165 -48.48 -44.93 -27.79
N ALA A 166 -49.18 -44.94 -26.65
CA ALA A 166 -49.40 -46.12 -25.82
C ALA A 166 -50.40 -47.09 -26.48
N PRO A 167 -50.18 -48.43 -26.41
CA PRO A 167 -51.16 -49.40 -26.89
C PRO A 167 -52.29 -49.65 -25.88
N ALA A 168 -53.40 -50.16 -26.41
CA ALA A 168 -54.76 -50.25 -25.87
C ALA A 168 -54.96 -51.08 -24.59
#